data_AF-A0A5J4LP65-F1
#
_entry.id   AF-A0A5J4LP65-F1
#
_cell.length_a   1.000
_cell.length_b   1.000
_cell.length_c   1.000
_cell.angle_alpha   90.00
_cell.angle_beta   90.00
_cell.angle_gamma   90.00
#
_symmetry.space_group_name_H-M   'P 1'
#
loop_
_entity.id
_entity.type
_entity.pdbx_description
1 polymer ?
#
loop_
_entity_poly.entity_id
_entity_poly.type
_entity_poly.pdbx_seq_one_letter_code
_entity_poly.pdbx_strand_id
1 'polypeptide(L)'
;MNQPLDASPPRPSADGRTASTAPHGRCPAAAAKDPTPCEGPRDAATIVDRQGREVAGCVHHCARLLAGLEGARVHPFVPAGQALDIYSRARELPPFAWEIGR
;
A
#
# COMPACT_ATOMS: atom_id res chain seq x y z
N MET A 1 -17.04 36.98 -42.67
CA MET A 1 -16.54 35.63 -42.32
C MET A 1 -15.16 35.82 -41.71
N ASN A 2 -14.83 35.04 -40.67
CA ASN A 2 -13.56 34.98 -39.90
C ASN A 2 -13.66 35.55 -38.47
N GLN A 3 -14.17 34.74 -37.54
CA GLN A 3 -13.92 34.85 -36.09
C GLN A 3 -12.67 34.01 -35.73
N PRO A 4 -11.80 34.45 -34.80
CA PRO A 4 -10.75 33.59 -34.26
C PRO A 4 -11.32 32.62 -33.23
N LEU A 5 -10.85 31.37 -33.29
CA LEU A 5 -11.24 30.28 -32.40
C LEU A 5 -10.79 30.57 -30.96
N ASP A 6 -11.75 30.49 -30.04
CA ASP A 6 -11.60 30.59 -28.59
C ASP A 6 -10.46 29.74 -28.03
N ALA A 7 -9.67 30.35 -27.15
CA ALA A 7 -8.73 29.67 -26.28
C ALA A 7 -9.49 28.79 -25.29
N SER A 8 -9.21 27.48 -25.29
CA SER A 8 -9.74 26.56 -24.28
C SER A 8 -9.14 26.88 -22.89
N PRO A 9 -9.95 26.92 -21.81
CA PRO A 9 -9.42 27.07 -20.46
C PRO A 9 -8.73 25.77 -19.99
N PRO A 10 -7.75 25.86 -19.07
CA PRO A 10 -7.07 24.69 -18.54
C PRO A 10 -8.03 23.83 -17.69
N ARG A 11 -7.90 22.51 -17.83
CA ARG A 11 -8.61 21.53 -17.00
C ARG A 11 -8.15 21.64 -15.54
N PRO A 12 -9.05 21.56 -14.54
CA PRO A 12 -8.62 21.49 -13.15
C PRO A 12 -7.91 20.17 -12.88
N SER A 13 -6.71 20.26 -12.31
CA SER A 13 -5.93 19.12 -11.82
C SER A 13 -6.74 18.31 -10.81
N ALA A 14 -6.84 17.00 -11.05
CA ALA A 14 -7.43 16.06 -10.11
C ALA A 14 -6.44 15.78 -8.96
N ASP A 15 -6.21 16.77 -8.10
CA ASP A 15 -5.67 16.55 -6.76
C ASP A 15 -6.80 16.03 -5.87
N GLY A 16 -7.11 14.75 -6.07
CA GLY A 16 -8.15 14.03 -5.35
C GLY A 16 -7.60 12.80 -4.64
N ARG A 17 -6.33 12.82 -4.18
CA ARG A 17 -5.91 11.87 -3.15
C ARG A 17 -6.55 12.33 -1.85
N THR A 18 -7.72 11.79 -1.57
CA THR A 18 -8.25 11.72 -0.21
C THR A 18 -7.22 11.01 0.65
N ALA A 19 -6.33 11.78 1.24
CA ALA A 19 -5.49 11.35 2.33
C ALA A 19 -6.45 10.93 3.46
N SER A 20 -6.72 9.62 3.57
CA SER A 20 -7.30 9.07 4.78
C SER A 20 -6.25 9.22 5.86
N THR A 21 -6.32 10.33 6.59
CA THR A 21 -5.66 10.49 7.87
C THR A 21 -6.28 9.48 8.83
N ALA A 22 -5.82 8.23 8.76
CA ALA A 22 -5.99 7.30 9.86
C ALA A 22 -5.23 7.88 11.07
N PRO A 23 -5.79 7.78 12.29
CA PRO A 23 -5.25 8.42 13.49
C PRO A 23 -3.85 7.87 13.79
N HIS A 24 -3.11 8.53 14.68
CA HIS A 24 -1.76 8.18 15.16
C HIS A 24 -1.63 6.75 15.71
N GLY A 25 -1.75 5.76 14.83
CA GLY A 25 -1.93 4.34 15.09
C GLY A 25 -1.34 3.54 13.93
N ARG A 26 -1.05 2.26 14.19
CA ARG A 26 -0.35 1.35 13.26
C ARG A 26 -1.03 1.34 11.88
N CYS A 27 -0.26 1.14 10.82
CA CYS A 27 -0.82 1.14 9.46
C CYS A 27 -1.86 0.01 9.30
N PRO A 28 -2.81 0.13 8.35
CA PRO A 28 -3.88 -0.86 8.21
C PRO A 28 -3.38 -2.29 7.89
N ALA A 29 -2.25 -2.42 7.18
CA ALA A 29 -1.62 -3.71 6.92
C ALA A 29 -0.99 -4.37 8.16
N ALA A 30 -0.82 -3.63 9.26
CA ALA A 30 -0.21 -4.14 10.46
C ALA A 30 -1.19 -5.03 11.24
N ALA A 31 -0.95 -6.34 11.25
CA ALA A 31 -1.79 -7.28 12.00
C ALA A 31 -1.86 -6.89 13.48
N ALA A 32 -3.03 -7.03 14.11
CA ALA A 32 -3.26 -6.58 15.49
C ALA A 32 -2.30 -7.23 16.51
N LYS A 33 -1.88 -8.49 16.26
CA LYS A 33 -0.93 -9.23 17.10
C LYS A 33 0.53 -8.95 16.77
N ASP A 34 0.83 -8.35 15.62
CA ASP A 34 2.20 -8.04 15.25
C ASP A 34 2.71 -6.92 16.17
N PRO A 35 3.77 -7.11 16.96
CA PRO A 35 4.27 -6.06 17.84
C PRO A 35 5.18 -5.06 17.11
N THR A 36 5.57 -5.34 15.86
CA THR A 36 6.58 -4.54 15.17
C THR A 36 6.05 -3.14 14.81
N PRO A 37 6.87 -2.09 14.99
CA PRO A 37 6.51 -0.72 14.62
C PRO A 37 6.41 -0.58 13.10
N CYS A 38 5.69 0.45 12.65
CA CYS A 38 5.67 0.80 11.23
C CYS A 38 6.99 1.44 10.81
N GLU A 39 7.45 1.16 9.59
CA GLU A 39 8.62 1.79 8.98
C GLU A 39 8.19 2.66 7.80
N GLY A 40 8.44 3.97 7.86
CA GLY A 40 8.12 4.91 6.78
C GLY A 40 6.63 5.26 6.65
N PRO A 41 6.17 5.71 5.46
CA PRO A 41 4.78 6.10 5.24
C PRO A 41 3.81 4.95 5.49
N ARG A 42 2.70 5.22 6.18
CA ARG A 42 1.71 4.21 6.61
C ARG A 42 0.78 3.74 5.47
N ASP A 43 0.90 4.35 4.31
CA ASP A 43 0.13 4.13 3.09
C ASP A 43 1.06 3.99 1.86
N ALA A 44 2.33 3.65 2.08
CA ALA A 44 3.35 3.53 1.03
C ALA A 44 2.92 2.58 -0.10
N ALA A 45 2.35 1.42 0.27
CA ALA A 45 1.95 0.39 -0.67
C ALA A 45 0.56 -0.16 -0.36
N THR A 46 -0.01 -0.87 -1.32
CA THR A 46 -1.30 -1.57 -1.20
C THR A 46 -1.13 -3.04 -1.54
N ILE A 47 -1.61 -3.92 -0.67
CA ILE A 47 -1.71 -5.36 -0.91
C ILE A 47 -3.15 -5.68 -1.30
N VAL A 48 -3.31 -6.56 -2.29
CA VAL A 48 -4.59 -7.10 -2.71
C VAL A 48 -4.65 -8.57 -2.34
N ASP A 49 -5.66 -8.98 -1.58
CA ASP A 49 -5.84 -10.38 -1.23
C ASP A 49 -6.45 -11.21 -2.37
N ARG A 50 -6.64 -12.50 -2.12
CA ARG A 50 -7.21 -13.47 -3.07
C ARG A 50 -8.63 -13.09 -3.51
N GLN A 51 -9.40 -12.44 -2.65
CA GLN A 51 -10.76 -11.99 -2.91
C GLN A 51 -10.82 -10.61 -3.59
N GLY A 52 -9.66 -9.97 -3.81
CA GLY A 52 -9.59 -8.63 -4.41
C GLY A 52 -9.74 -7.49 -3.41
N ARG A 53 -9.74 -7.75 -2.10
CA ARG A 53 -9.80 -6.70 -1.08
C ARG A 53 -8.43 -6.05 -0.95
N GLU A 54 -8.43 -4.74 -0.81
CA GLU A 54 -7.22 -3.93 -0.76
C GLU A 54 -6.92 -3.46 0.66
N VAL A 55 -5.65 -3.49 1.03
CA VAL A 55 -5.16 -2.99 2.32
C VAL A 55 -3.92 -2.15 2.08
N ALA A 56 -3.99 -0.87 2.44
CA ALA A 56 -2.86 0.04 2.42
C ALA A 56 -1.96 -0.18 3.65
N GLY A 57 -0.66 0.05 3.49
CA GLY A 57 0.30 -0.15 4.56
C GLY A 57 1.68 0.40 4.25
N CYS A 58 2.53 0.38 5.27
CA CYS A 58 3.95 0.60 5.08
C CYS A 58 4.61 -0.63 4.45
N VAL A 59 5.78 -0.45 3.82
CA VAL A 59 6.54 -1.52 3.15
C VAL A 59 6.76 -2.73 4.08
N HIS A 60 7.13 -2.48 5.33
CA HIS A 60 7.38 -3.53 6.31
C HIS A 60 6.15 -4.40 6.62
N HIS A 61 5.02 -3.77 6.95
CA HIS A 61 3.79 -4.51 7.25
C HIS A 61 3.16 -5.12 6.01
N CYS A 62 3.30 -4.50 4.83
CA CYS A 62 2.90 -5.11 3.57
C CYS A 62 3.69 -6.39 3.26
N ALA A 63 5.00 -6.42 3.51
CA ALA A 63 5.82 -7.62 3.33
C ALA A 63 5.39 -8.76 4.27
N ARG A 64 5.14 -8.45 5.54
CA ARG A 64 4.63 -9.42 6.53
C ARG A 64 3.24 -9.95 6.16
N LEU A 65 2.35 -9.07 5.71
CA LEU A 65 1.01 -9.43 5.27
C LEU A 65 1.08 -10.34 4.04
N LEU A 66 1.93 -10.01 3.06
CA LEU A 66 2.13 -10.80 1.85
C LEU A 66 2.69 -12.20 2.16
N ALA A 67 3.63 -12.32 3.09
CA ALA A 67 4.17 -13.61 3.54
C ALA A 67 3.12 -14.49 4.23
N GLY A 68 2.10 -13.91 4.86
CA GLY A 68 1.06 -14.64 5.60
C GLY A 68 -0.20 -14.99 4.81
N LEU A 69 -0.49 -14.31 3.69
CA LEU A 69 -1.74 -14.47 2.96
C LEU A 69 -1.57 -15.23 1.64
N GLU A 70 -2.20 -16.40 1.56
CA GLU A 70 -2.22 -17.18 0.32
C GLU A 70 -2.98 -16.43 -0.80
N GLY A 71 -2.34 -16.31 -1.96
CA GLY A 71 -2.91 -15.64 -3.13
C GLY A 71 -2.94 -14.10 -3.03
N ALA A 72 -2.30 -13.52 -2.01
CA ALA A 72 -2.10 -12.08 -1.95
C ALA A 72 -1.04 -11.62 -2.97
N ARG A 73 -1.16 -10.37 -3.40
CA ARG A 73 -0.25 -9.72 -4.35
C ARG A 73 -0.08 -8.24 -4.02
N VAL A 74 1.02 -7.65 -4.46
CA VAL A 74 1.17 -6.19 -4.44
C VAL A 74 0.29 -5.57 -5.52
N HIS A 75 -0.42 -4.48 -5.20
CA HIS A 75 -1.26 -3.77 -6.16
C HIS A 75 -0.41 -3.22 -7.34
N PRO A 76 -0.86 -3.33 -8.61
CA PRO A 76 -0.06 -2.97 -9.79
C PRO A 76 0.43 -1.51 -9.85
N PHE A 77 -0.25 -0.58 -9.19
CA PHE A 77 0.14 0.84 -9.15
C PHE A 77 1.05 1.21 -7.97
N VAL A 78 1.51 0.25 -7.18
CA VAL A 78 2.57 0.50 -6.20
C VAL A 78 3.87 0.81 -6.96
N PRO A 79 4.65 1.85 -6.57
CA PRO A 79 5.92 2.14 -7.20
C PRO A 79 6.84 0.92 -7.24
N ALA A 80 7.46 0.65 -8.39
CA ALA A 80 8.22 -0.57 -8.63
C ALA A 80 9.29 -0.85 -7.57
N GLY A 81 10.02 0.17 -7.11
CA GLY A 81 11.01 0.02 -6.04
C GLY A 81 10.40 -0.49 -4.73
N GLN A 82 9.25 0.05 -4.32
CA GLN A 82 8.56 -0.40 -3.11
C GLN A 82 7.99 -1.82 -3.29
N ALA A 83 7.47 -2.15 -4.47
CA ALA A 83 7.00 -3.49 -4.76
C ALA A 83 8.14 -4.51 -4.66
N LEU A 84 9.31 -4.21 -5.22
CA LEU A 84 10.50 -5.07 -5.14
C LEU A 84 10.98 -5.24 -3.69
N ASP A 85 10.99 -4.17 -2.89
CA ASP A 85 11.35 -4.23 -1.48
C ASP A 85 10.39 -5.14 -0.70
N ILE A 86 9.08 -5.02 -0.96
CA ILE A 86 8.05 -5.86 -0.34
C ILE A 86 8.27 -7.33 -0.68
N TYR A 87 8.42 -7.67 -1.96
CA TYR A 87 8.63 -9.06 -2.38
C TYR A 87 9.94 -9.64 -1.82
N SER A 88 11.01 -8.84 -1.81
CA SER A 88 12.31 -9.27 -1.31
C SER A 88 12.26 -9.59 0.18
N ARG A 89 11.65 -8.71 0.99
CA ARG A 89 11.46 -8.94 2.44
C ARG A 89 10.49 -10.09 2.72
N ALA A 90 9.37 -10.18 1.99
CA ALA A 90 8.35 -11.21 2.21
C ALA A 90 8.91 -12.63 2.03
N ARG A 91 9.82 -12.82 1.06
CA ARG A 91 10.52 -14.11 0.83
C ARG A 91 11.32 -14.59 2.04
N GLU A 92 11.81 -13.69 2.88
CA GLU A 92 12.66 -14.00 4.03
C GLU A 92 11.85 -14.15 5.32
N LEU A 93 10.57 -13.77 5.31
CA LEU A 93 9.70 -13.78 6.47
C LEU A 93 8.91 -15.09 6.52
N PRO A 94 8.81 -15.74 7.69
CA PRO A 94 7.87 -16.81 7.85
C PRO A 94 6.42 -16.26 7.87
N PRO A 95 5.43 -17.04 7.41
CA PRO A 95 4.02 -16.70 7.58
C PRO A 95 3.71 -16.46 9.06
N PHE A 96 2.95 -15.40 9.37
CA PHE A 96 2.56 -15.05 10.73
C PHE A 96 3.75 -15.01 11.71
N ALA A 97 4.84 -14.35 11.33
CA ALA A 97 6.09 -14.30 12.10
C ALA A 97 5.94 -13.92 13.59
N TRP A 98 4.87 -13.22 13.97
CA TRP A 98 4.54 -12.88 15.35
C TRP A 98 3.93 -14.01 16.18
N GLU A 99 3.62 -15.17 15.57
CA GLU A 99 3.12 -16.37 16.26
C GLU A 99 4.23 -17.40 16.54
N ILE A 100 5.43 -17.18 15.99
CA ILE A 100 6.60 -18.05 16.21
C ILE A 100 7.31 -17.61 17.49
N GLY A 101 7.48 -18.55 18.44
CA GLY A 101 8.23 -18.32 19.68
C GLY A 101 7.41 -17.75 20.84
N ARG A 102 6.08 -17.95 20.84
CA ARG A 102 5.26 -17.79 22.05
C ARG A 102 5.53 -18.89 23.07
#